data_AF-A0AAX2ADD1-F1
#
_entry.id   AF-A0AAX2ADD1-F1
#
_cell.length_a   1.000
_cell.length_b   1.000
_cell.length_c   1.000
_cell.angle_alpha   90.00
_cell.angle_beta   90.00
_cell.angle_gamma   90.00
#
_symmetry.space_group_name_H-M   'P 1'
#
loop_
_entity.id
_entity.type
_entity.pdbx_description
1 polymer ?
#
loop_
_entity_poly.entity_id
_entity_poly.type
_entity_poly.pdbx_seq_one_letter_code
_entity_poly.pdbx_strand_id
1 'polypeptide(L)'
;MNKIVIKPKSQKKFSLYCPFTNEKLYNDDSSFEIYEGAGNYLFSICEDCLFFDAGNNDEIENYWKDSALEAIEKFVENHKEENILVIEIQDNDDTYWFGFLNEDNIELSAEEIENRFIK
;
A
#
# COMPACT_ATOMS: atom_id res chain seq x y z
N MET A 1 9.87 -3.33 9.72
CA MET A 1 8.98 -3.09 8.56
C MET A 1 9.82 -2.91 7.30
N ASN A 2 9.54 -3.69 6.26
CA ASN A 2 10.09 -3.47 4.92
C ASN A 2 9.26 -2.38 4.22
N LYS A 3 9.78 -1.16 4.17
CA LYS A 3 9.07 0.02 3.66
C LYS A 3 9.82 0.69 2.53
N ILE A 4 9.10 1.09 1.49
CA ILE A 4 9.58 2.02 0.47
C ILE A 4 8.78 3.32 0.49
N VAL A 5 9.40 4.43 0.08
CA VAL A 5 8.76 5.73 -0.02
C VAL A 5 8.84 6.21 -1.46
N ILE A 6 7.68 6.49 -2.07
CA ILE A 6 7.57 7.01 -3.43
C ILE A 6 7.02 8.44 -3.36
N LYS A 7 7.65 9.32 -4.13
CA LYS A 7 7.24 10.72 -4.29
C LYS A 7 6.87 10.93 -5.74
N PRO A 8 5.64 10.59 -6.15
CA PRO A 8 5.25 10.62 -7.55
C PRO A 8 5.43 12.04 -8.09
N LYS A 9 6.03 12.15 -9.28
CA LYS A 9 6.02 13.42 -10.02
C LYS A 9 4.59 13.63 -10.52
N SER A 10 4.05 14.85 -10.42
CA SER A 10 2.65 15.17 -10.74
C SER A 10 2.14 14.46 -12.01
N GLN A 11 1.44 13.34 -11.81
CA GLN A 11 0.85 12.55 -12.89
C GLN A 11 -0.64 12.87 -12.94
N LYS A 12 -1.11 13.30 -14.11
CA LYS A 12 -2.53 13.62 -14.32
C LYS A 12 -3.40 12.37 -14.43
N LYS A 13 -2.81 11.22 -14.79
CA LYS A 13 -3.48 9.93 -14.87
C LYS A 13 -2.54 8.78 -14.52
N PHE A 14 -3.02 7.83 -13.72
CA PHE A 14 -2.32 6.59 -13.38
C PHE A 14 -3.31 5.50 -12.96
N SER A 15 -2.84 4.25 -12.93
CA SER A 15 -3.51 3.11 -12.33
C SER A 15 -2.57 2.42 -11.35
N LEU A 16 -3.13 1.84 -10.29
CA LEU A 16 -2.37 1.10 -9.29
C LEU A 16 -2.40 -0.40 -9.59
N TYR A 17 -1.32 -1.09 -9.26
CA TYR A 17 -1.15 -2.53 -9.49
C TYR A 17 -0.43 -3.20 -8.31
N CYS A 18 -0.72 -4.46 -8.04
CA CYS A 18 0.10 -5.25 -7.11
C CYS A 18 1.54 -5.38 -7.66
N PRO A 19 2.59 -5.01 -6.90
CA PRO A 19 3.97 -5.10 -7.40
C PRO A 19 4.46 -6.52 -7.69
N PHE A 20 3.89 -7.51 -6.98
CA PHE A 20 4.30 -8.91 -7.08
C PHE A 20 3.55 -9.67 -8.18
N THR A 21 2.22 -9.49 -8.26
CA THR A 21 1.39 -10.23 -9.23
C THR A 21 1.10 -9.46 -10.50
N ASN A 22 1.37 -8.14 -10.51
CA ASN A 22 1.09 -7.23 -11.63
C ASN A 22 -0.41 -7.13 -11.97
N GLU A 23 -1.28 -7.53 -11.05
CA GLU A 23 -2.74 -7.40 -11.16
C GLU A 23 -3.17 -5.97 -10.87
N LYS A 24 -4.14 -5.47 -11.63
CA LYS A 24 -4.65 -4.10 -11.48
C LYS A 24 -5.51 -4.00 -10.22
N LEU A 25 -5.23 -2.99 -9.40
CA LEU A 25 -6.05 -2.59 -8.27
C LEU A 25 -7.17 -1.68 -8.78
N TYR A 26 -8.35 -1.77 -8.17
CA TYR A 26 -9.47 -0.93 -8.58
C TYR A 26 -9.35 0.44 -7.93
N ASN A 27 -8.85 1.41 -8.69
CA ASN A 27 -8.71 2.81 -8.30
C ASN A 27 -9.21 3.73 -9.42
N ASP A 28 -9.64 4.95 -9.08
CA ASP A 28 -9.91 5.98 -10.07
C ASP A 28 -8.61 6.41 -10.76
N ASP A 29 -8.69 6.77 -12.04
CA ASP A 29 -7.57 7.12 -12.95
C ASP A 29 -6.62 8.23 -12.45
N SER A 30 -6.83 8.79 -11.27
CA SER A 30 -6.02 9.85 -10.66
C SER A 30 -6.13 9.85 -9.12
N SER A 31 -6.50 8.71 -8.54
CA SER A 31 -6.68 8.56 -7.10
C SER A 31 -5.78 7.45 -6.58
N PHE A 32 -5.18 7.69 -5.41
CA PHE A 32 -4.45 6.68 -4.65
C PHE A 32 -5.37 5.83 -3.76
N GLU A 33 -6.66 6.14 -3.70
CA GLU A 33 -7.66 5.33 -3.01
C GLU A 33 -7.93 4.03 -3.79
N ILE A 34 -7.79 2.89 -3.11
CA ILE A 34 -8.09 1.57 -3.67
C ILE A 34 -9.46 1.13 -3.19
N TYR A 35 -10.43 1.08 -4.10
CA TYR A 35 -11.80 0.66 -3.81
C TYR A 35 -11.97 -0.87 -3.80
N GLU A 36 -11.08 -1.60 -4.47
CA GLU A 36 -11.03 -3.06 -4.45
C GLU A 36 -9.59 -3.56 -4.70
N GLY A 37 -9.11 -4.45 -3.81
CA GLY A 37 -7.81 -5.08 -3.91
C GLY A 37 -7.72 -6.17 -4.98
N ALA A 38 -6.49 -6.53 -5.36
CA ALA A 38 -6.19 -7.67 -6.22
C ALA A 38 -4.80 -8.25 -5.90
N GLY A 39 -4.58 -9.52 -6.23
CA GLY A 39 -3.34 -10.23 -5.92
C GLY A 39 -3.05 -10.26 -4.42
N ASN A 40 -1.80 -10.01 -4.07
CA ASN A 40 -1.33 -10.09 -2.68
C ASN A 40 -1.55 -8.79 -1.89
N TYR A 41 -2.58 -8.03 -2.25
CA TYR A 41 -2.96 -6.80 -1.56
C TYR A 41 -3.51 -7.12 -0.15
N LEU A 42 -3.04 -6.37 0.84
CA LEU A 42 -3.45 -6.52 2.24
C LEU A 42 -4.31 -5.34 2.69
N PHE A 43 -3.85 -4.11 2.51
CA PHE A 43 -4.55 -2.92 3.00
C PHE A 43 -4.14 -1.66 2.23
N SER A 44 -4.97 -0.62 2.33
CA SER A 44 -4.59 0.75 2.01
C SER A 44 -5.19 1.75 2.99
N ILE A 45 -4.40 2.76 3.35
CA ILE A 45 -4.72 3.68 4.44
C ILE A 45 -4.22 5.07 4.08
N CYS A 46 -5.00 6.10 4.38
CA CYS A 46 -4.64 7.50 4.22
C CYS A 46 -4.77 8.23 5.55
N GLU A 47 -3.73 8.94 5.98
CA GLU A 47 -3.73 9.65 7.28
C GLU A 47 -4.60 10.90 7.22
N ASP A 48 -4.47 11.69 6.16
CA ASP A 48 -5.10 13.02 6.08
C ASP A 48 -6.53 12.99 5.50
N CYS A 49 -6.82 12.00 4.64
CA CYS A 49 -8.10 11.91 3.94
C CYS A 49 -9.11 10.93 4.56
N LEU A 50 -8.79 10.31 5.70
CA LEU A 50 -9.63 9.33 6.42
C LEU A 50 -10.05 8.12 5.57
N PHE A 51 -9.31 7.85 4.49
CA PHE A 51 -9.53 6.68 3.65
C PHE A 51 -8.90 5.45 4.28
N PHE A 52 -9.63 4.34 4.28
CA PHE A 52 -9.19 3.07 4.84
C PHE A 52 -9.84 1.92 4.08
N ASP A 53 -9.04 0.94 3.70
CA ASP A 53 -9.46 -0.33 3.13
C ASP A 53 -8.60 -1.47 3.72
N ALA A 54 -9.25 -2.42 4.39
CA ALA A 54 -8.58 -3.57 5.03
C ALA A 54 -8.30 -4.72 4.06
N GLY A 55 -8.56 -4.56 2.76
CA GLY A 55 -8.29 -5.55 1.73
C GLY A 55 -8.67 -6.98 2.10
N ASN A 56 -7.67 -7.85 2.18
CA ASN A 56 -7.83 -9.27 2.52
C ASN A 56 -7.59 -9.57 4.01
N ASN A 57 -7.35 -8.54 4.85
CA ASN A 57 -7.04 -8.73 6.27
C ASN A 57 -7.63 -7.61 7.16
N ASP A 58 -8.80 -7.91 7.72
CA ASP A 58 -9.55 -7.04 8.64
C ASP A 58 -8.84 -6.78 9.99
N GLU A 59 -7.72 -7.44 10.31
CA GLU A 59 -7.02 -7.27 11.59
C GLU A 59 -6.56 -5.83 11.82
N ILE A 60 -6.08 -5.18 10.77
CA ILE A 60 -5.53 -3.82 10.83
C ILE A 60 -6.57 -2.78 11.28
N GLU A 61 -7.87 -3.05 11.09
CA GLU A 61 -8.97 -2.24 11.63
C GLU A 61 -8.92 -2.11 13.15
N ASN A 62 -8.49 -3.17 13.85
CA ASN A 62 -8.41 -3.16 15.31
C ASN A 62 -7.29 -2.26 15.84
N TYR A 63 -6.33 -1.90 14.98
CA TYR A 63 -5.20 -1.03 15.32
C TYR A 63 -5.45 0.42 14.90
N TRP A 64 -6.39 0.65 13.99
CA TRP A 64 -6.81 1.97 13.55
C TRP A 64 -7.55 2.70 14.67
N LYS A 65 -6.88 3.66 15.31
CA LYS A 65 -7.46 4.53 16.34
C LYS A 65 -7.26 6.00 16.00
N ASP A 66 -6.00 6.45 16.02
CA ASP A 66 -5.64 7.87 15.88
C ASP A 66 -4.48 8.11 14.89
N SER A 67 -3.76 7.07 14.44
CA SER A 67 -2.63 7.19 13.51
C SER A 67 -2.52 5.99 12.58
N ALA A 68 -2.36 6.27 11.29
CA ALA A 68 -2.14 5.27 10.25
C ALA A 68 -0.86 4.49 10.46
N LEU A 69 0.22 5.22 10.70
CA LEU A 69 1.53 4.63 10.86
C LEU A 69 1.55 3.67 12.06
N GLU A 70 0.98 4.06 13.20
CA GLU A 70 0.91 3.18 14.37
C GLU A 70 0.12 1.89 14.10
N ALA A 71 -0.99 1.99 13.33
CA ALA A 71 -1.80 0.83 12.99
C ALA A 71 -1.01 -0.16 12.11
N ILE A 72 -0.31 0.37 11.11
CA ILE A 72 0.54 -0.40 10.19
C ILE A 72 1.72 -1.03 10.92
N GLU A 73 2.39 -0.28 11.80
CA GLU A 73 3.53 -0.80 12.58
C GLU A 73 3.10 -1.97 13.47
N LYS A 74 1.96 -1.85 14.16
CA LYS A 74 1.40 -2.94 14.97
C LYS A 74 1.04 -4.15 14.13
N PHE A 75 0.39 -3.93 12.98
CA PHE A 75 0.04 -5.00 12.06
C PHE A 75 1.29 -5.75 11.57
N VAL A 76 2.29 -5.03 11.07
CA VAL A 76 3.54 -5.64 10.57
C VAL A 76 4.33 -6.34 11.68
N GLU A 77 4.31 -5.84 12.91
CA GLU A 77 4.97 -6.51 14.05
C GLU A 77 4.28 -7.83 14.42
N ASN A 78 2.94 -7.88 14.38
CA ASN A 78 2.18 -9.10 14.63
C ASN A 78 2.38 -10.15 13.52
N HIS A 79 2.64 -9.68 12.29
CA HIS A 79 2.92 -10.48 11.11
C HIS A 79 4.41 -10.52 10.74
N LYS A 80 5.31 -10.41 11.73
CA LYS A 80 6.77 -10.33 11.47
C LYS A 80 7.39 -11.56 10.80
N GLU A 81 6.71 -12.71 10.84
CA GLU A 81 7.11 -13.92 10.15
C GLU A 81 6.72 -13.88 8.66
N GLU A 82 5.84 -12.95 8.27
CA GLU A 82 5.43 -12.70 6.90
C GLU A 82 6.33 -11.66 6.23
N ASN A 83 6.54 -11.82 4.92
CA ASN A 83 7.31 -10.88 4.13
C ASN A 83 6.39 -9.78 3.59
N ILE A 84 6.00 -8.83 4.44
CA ILE A 84 5.11 -7.72 4.08
C ILE A 84 5.92 -6.55 3.54
N LEU A 85 5.59 -6.12 2.32
CA LEU A 85 6.02 -4.85 1.73
C LEU A 85 5.03 -3.76 2.11
N VAL A 86 5.53 -2.64 2.62
CA VAL A 86 4.76 -1.41 2.81
C VAL A 86 5.23 -0.36 1.81
N ILE A 87 4.31 0.18 1.03
CA ILE A 87 4.56 1.32 0.13
C ILE A 87 3.95 2.57 0.75
N GLU A 88 4.76 3.59 0.95
CA GLU A 88 4.32 4.93 1.36
C GLU A 88 4.36 5.88 0.15
N ILE A 89 3.22 6.44 -0.22
CA ILE A 89 3.12 7.50 -1.23
C ILE A 89 2.95 8.83 -0.53
N GLN A 90 3.84 9.78 -0.82
CA GLN A 90 3.71 11.17 -0.37
C GLN A 90 3.25 12.03 -1.56
N ASP A 91 1.96 12.38 -1.61
CA ASP A 91 1.38 13.23 -2.67
C ASP A 91 0.93 14.58 -2.10
N ASN A 92 1.73 15.62 -2.37
CA ASN A 92 1.55 16.97 -1.83
C ASN A 92 1.47 16.97 -0.29
N ASP A 93 0.28 17.21 0.25
CA ASP A 93 0.00 17.27 1.68
C ASP A 93 -0.56 15.93 2.22
N ASP A 94 -0.88 14.97 1.35
CA ASP A 94 -1.49 13.70 1.71
C ASP A 94 -0.45 12.55 1.73
N THR A 95 -0.58 11.67 2.72
CA THR A 95 0.21 10.43 2.78
C THR A 95 -0.69 9.19 2.71
N TYR A 96 -0.37 8.29 1.78
CA TYR A 96 -1.03 7.00 1.60
C TYR A 96 -0.07 5.86 1.90
N TRP A 97 -0.57 4.80 2.52
CA TRP A 97 0.16 3.55 2.74
C TRP A 97 -0.56 2.37 2.13
N PHE A 98 0.22 1.43 1.62
CA PHE A 98 -0.27 0.21 0.98
C PHE A 98 0.51 -0.99 1.50
N GLY A 99 -0.19 -2.05 1.88
CA GLY A 99 0.41 -3.32 2.31
C GLY A 99 0.27 -4.40 1.26
N PHE A 100 1.36 -5.13 1.00
CA PHE A 100 1.38 -6.27 0.09
C PHE A 100 2.14 -7.45 0.69
N LEU A 101 1.61 -8.66 0.56
CA LEU A 101 2.28 -9.89 0.98
C LEU A 101 3.22 -10.40 -0.13
N ASN A 102 4.48 -10.62 0.20
CA ASN A 102 5.47 -11.21 -0.70
C ASN A 102 5.65 -12.71 -0.43
N GLU A 103 4.62 -13.50 -0.74
CA GLU A 103 4.61 -14.96 -0.50
C GLU A 103 5.78 -15.68 -1.18
N ASP A 104 6.12 -15.25 -2.39
CA ASP A 104 7.17 -15.85 -3.22
C ASP A 104 8.58 -15.33 -2.89
N ASN A 105 8.73 -14.43 -1.91
CA ASN A 105 10.00 -13.80 -1.54
C ASN A 105 10.75 -13.18 -2.73
N ILE A 106 10.00 -12.54 -3.64
CA ILE A 106 10.54 -11.87 -4.82
C ILE A 106 11.36 -10.68 -4.36
N GLU A 107 12.65 -10.66 -4.71
CA GLU A 107 13.52 -9.50 -4.50
C GLU A 107 13.31 -8.49 -5.63
N LEU A 108 12.70 -7.35 -5.32
CA LEU A 108 12.52 -6.22 -6.24
C LEU A 108 13.26 -5.00 -5.69
N SER A 109 13.97 -4.28 -6.56
CA SER A 109 14.51 -2.97 -6.20
C SER A 109 13.39 -1.94 -6.02
N ALA A 110 13.67 -0.85 -5.29
CA ALA A 110 12.70 0.22 -5.10
C ALA A 110 12.20 0.81 -6.44
N GLU A 111 13.09 0.95 -7.43
CA GLU A 111 12.74 1.42 -8.77
C GLU A 111 11.81 0.44 -9.51
N GLU A 112 12.03 -0.87 -9.36
CA GLU A 112 11.13 -1.88 -9.94
C GLU A 112 9.76 -1.86 -9.27
N ILE A 113 9.71 -1.70 -7.94
CA ILE A 113 8.44 -1.61 -7.22
C ILE A 113 7.66 -0.38 -7.68
N GLU A 114 8.30 0.80 -7.75
CA GLU A 114 7.65 2.03 -8.22
C GLU A 114 7.06 1.86 -9.63
N ASN A 115 7.87 1.36 -10.58
CA ASN A 115 7.45 1.15 -11.97
C ASN A 115 6.35 0.08 -12.13
N ARG A 116 6.27 -0.88 -11.21
CA ARG A 116 5.22 -1.90 -11.21
C ARG A 116 3.95 -1.40 -10.54
N PHE A 117 4.08 -0.65 -9.45
CA PHE A 117 2.97 -0.19 -8.61
C PHE A 117 2.15 0.90 -9.32
N ILE A 118 2.79 1.92 -9.90
CA ILE A 118 2.13 3.06 -10.54
C ILE A 118 2.39 3.02 -12.05
N LYS A 119 1.32 2.98 -12.86
CA LYS A 119 1.42 2.97 -14.33
C LYS A 119 0.52 3.98 -15.02
#